data_AF-A0A502XRP9-F1
#
_entry.id   AF-A0A502XRP9-F1
#
_cell.length_a   1.000
_cell.length_b   1.000
_cell.length_c   1.000
_cell.angle_alpha   90.00
_cell.angle_beta   90.00
_cell.angle_gamma   90.00
#
_symmetry.space_group_name_H-M   'P 1'
#
loop_
_entity.id
_entity.type
_entity.pdbx_description
1 polymer ?
#
loop_
_entity_poly.entity_id
_entity_poly.type
_entity_poly.pdbx_seq_one_letter_code
_entity_poly.pdbx_strand_id
1 'polypeptide(L)'
;MSDVDNKELDRMLQQAFEASTKIYQERGFQRRVGFGRRPALISVDLANAWTRPGNPFTCDQEAMDKEIIPGMQRLLEACRANGHP
;
A
#
# COMPACT_ATOMS: atom_id res chain seq x y z
N MET A 1 -10.85 14.73 19.80
CA MET A 1 -10.11 14.93 18.54
C MET A 1 -11.16 15.25 17.49
N SER A 2 -11.01 16.35 16.76
CA SER A 2 -12.00 16.75 15.76
C SER A 2 -12.23 15.60 14.79
N ASP A 3 -13.49 15.18 14.60
CA ASP A 3 -13.87 14.26 13.53
C ASP A 3 -13.48 14.92 12.21
N VAL A 4 -12.31 14.51 11.69
CA VAL A 4 -11.90 14.90 10.35
C VAL A 4 -12.89 14.23 9.42
N ASP A 5 -13.59 15.02 8.62
CA ASP A 5 -14.39 14.48 7.53
C ASP A 5 -13.44 13.86 6.52
N ASN A 6 -13.29 12.54 6.57
CA ASN A 6 -12.39 11.79 5.70
C ASN A 6 -12.69 12.03 4.22
N LYS A 7 -13.95 12.31 3.84
CA LYS A 7 -14.29 12.62 2.44
C LYS A 7 -13.74 13.96 2.00
N GLU A 8 -13.84 14.96 2.88
CA GLU A 8 -13.27 16.29 2.61
C GLU A 8 -11.75 16.24 2.62
N LEU A 9 -11.16 15.47 3.55
CA LEU A 9 -9.72 15.22 3.56
C LEU A 9 -9.25 14.58 2.25
N ASP A 10 -9.91 13.52 1.78
CA ASP A 10 -9.59 12.84 0.53
C ASP A 10 -9.70 13.80 -0.67
N ARG A 11 -10.76 14.63 -0.70
CA ARG A 11 -10.94 15.65 -1.75
C ARG A 11 -9.79 16.65 -1.77
N MET A 12 -9.38 17.14 -0.61
CA MET A 12 -8.26 18.09 -0.49
C MET A 12 -6.92 17.45 -0.87
N LEU A 13 -6.68 16.20 -0.45
CA LEU A 13 -5.49 15.43 -0.81
C LEU A 13 -5.41 15.20 -2.32
N GLN A 14 -6.53 14.85 -2.95
CA GLN A 14 -6.60 14.66 -4.40
C GLN A 14 -6.22 15.94 -5.17
N GLN A 15 -6.71 17.11 -4.74
CA GLN A 15 -6.32 18.40 -5.32
C GLN A 15 -4.81 18.67 -5.18
N ALA A 16 -4.24 18.37 -4.00
CA ALA A 16 -2.81 18.52 -3.77
C ALA A 16 -1.96 17.54 -4.60
N PHE A 17 -2.43 16.31 -4.78
CA PHE A 17 -1.77 15.30 -5.62
C PHE A 17 -1.78 15.69 -7.09
N GLU A 18 -2.89 16.22 -7.61
CA GLU A 18 -2.99 16.69 -9.00
C GLU A 18 -2.05 17.87 -9.28
N ALA A 19 -2.02 18.86 -8.39
CA ALA A 19 -1.11 19.99 -8.51
C ALA A 19 0.36 19.54 -8.45
N SER A 20 0.71 18.67 -7.50
CA SER A 20 2.08 18.17 -7.33
C SER A 20 2.52 17.27 -8.49
N THR A 21 1.61 16.44 -9.01
CA THR A 21 1.89 15.53 -10.15
C THR A 21 2.32 16.31 -11.39
N LYS A 22 1.70 17.46 -11.69
CA LYS A 22 2.11 18.33 -12.81
C LYS A 22 3.55 18.80 -12.65
N ILE A 23 3.91 19.28 -11.46
CA ILE A 23 5.27 19.74 -11.14
C ILE A 23 6.28 18.59 -11.25
N TYR A 24 5.94 17.41 -10.73
CA TYR A 24 6.82 16.23 -10.85
C TYR A 24 7.05 15.86 -12.31
N GLN A 25 6.00 15.82 -13.13
CA GLN A 25 6.10 15.48 -14.54
C GLN A 25 6.91 16.51 -15.34
N GLU A 26 6.66 17.81 -15.14
CA GLU A 26 7.42 18.90 -15.77
C GLU A 26 8.91 18.84 -15.44
N ARG A 27 9.26 18.38 -14.23
CA ARG A 27 10.65 18.24 -13.76
C ARG A 27 11.29 16.89 -14.09
N GLY A 28 10.60 16.00 -14.79
CA GLY A 28 11.11 14.68 -15.16
C GLY A 28 11.16 13.67 -14.00
N PHE A 29 10.42 13.92 -12.92
CA PHE A 29 10.15 12.97 -11.84
C PHE A 29 8.92 12.11 -12.19
N GLN A 30 8.54 11.19 -11.29
CA GLN A 30 7.42 10.25 -11.50
C GLN A 30 7.53 9.44 -12.81
N ARG A 31 8.77 9.10 -13.20
CA ARG A 31 9.00 8.20 -14.34
C ARG A 31 8.73 6.75 -13.96
N ARG A 32 8.59 5.89 -14.97
CA ARG A 32 8.42 4.46 -14.75
C ARG A 32 9.75 3.82 -14.36
N VAL A 33 9.79 3.16 -13.20
CA VAL A 33 10.91 2.29 -12.81
C VAL A 33 10.94 1.03 -13.69
N GLY A 34 9.77 0.41 -13.92
CA GLY A 34 9.64 -0.83 -14.67
C GLY A 34 9.89 -2.10 -13.84
N PHE A 35 9.48 -3.25 -14.36
CA PHE A 35 9.73 -4.55 -13.74
C PHE A 35 11.05 -5.15 -14.25
N GLY A 36 11.87 -5.66 -13.32
CA GLY A 36 13.03 -6.48 -13.65
C GLY A 36 12.66 -7.90 -14.05
N ARG A 37 13.67 -8.73 -14.35
CA ARG A 37 13.47 -10.14 -14.75
C ARG A 37 13.57 -11.17 -13.62
N ARG A 38 13.96 -10.74 -12.42
CA ARG A 38 14.18 -11.60 -11.25
C ARG A 38 13.60 -10.92 -10.01
N PRO A 39 12.28 -10.99 -9.81
CA PRO A 39 11.64 -10.34 -8.67
C PRO A 39 11.88 -11.14 -7.38
N ALA A 40 11.67 -10.46 -6.26
CA ALA A 40 11.50 -11.06 -4.93
C ALA A 40 10.30 -10.39 -4.26
N LEU A 41 9.62 -11.10 -3.36
CA LEU A 41 8.47 -10.62 -2.62
C LEU A 41 8.82 -10.49 -1.14
N ILE A 42 8.75 -9.26 -0.61
CA ILE A 42 9.03 -8.97 0.80
C ILE A 42 7.72 -8.59 1.47
N SER A 43 7.34 -9.35 2.50
CA SER A 43 6.28 -8.97 3.43
C SER A 43 6.89 -8.12 4.54
N VAL A 44 6.45 -6.87 4.67
CA VAL A 44 6.92 -5.96 5.72
C VAL A 44 5.89 -5.96 6.85
N ASP A 45 6.31 -6.44 8.01
CA ASP A 45 5.58 -6.38 9.29
C ASP A 45 4.13 -6.88 9.30
N LEU A 46 3.78 -7.85 8.43
CA LEU A 46 2.52 -8.60 8.52
C LEU A 46 2.53 -9.65 9.65
N ALA A 47 3.01 -9.27 10.83
CA ALA A 47 2.97 -10.09 12.03
C ALA A 47 1.73 -9.75 12.89
N ASN A 48 1.41 -10.61 13.85
CA ASN A 48 0.19 -10.47 14.68
C ASN A 48 0.07 -9.13 15.40
N ALA A 49 1.18 -8.47 15.74
CA ALA A 49 1.14 -7.15 16.39
C ALA A 49 0.44 -6.08 15.52
N TRP A 50 0.46 -6.22 14.19
CA TRP A 50 -0.21 -5.32 13.25
C TRP A 50 -1.51 -5.91 12.71
N THR A 51 -1.53 -7.23 12.47
CA THR A 51 -2.61 -7.92 11.75
C THR A 51 -3.71 -8.51 12.62
N ARG A 52 -3.57 -8.41 13.95
CA ARG A 52 -4.56 -8.88 14.94
C ARG A 52 -4.88 -7.78 15.95
N PRO A 53 -6.09 -7.78 16.54
CA PRO A 53 -6.45 -6.81 17.56
C PRO A 53 -5.71 -7.07 18.87
N GLY A 54 -5.62 -6.03 19.70
CA GLY A 54 -5.09 -6.11 21.06
C GLY A 54 -3.65 -5.64 21.23
N ASN A 55 -3.05 -5.05 20.19
CA ASN A 55 -1.73 -4.43 20.27
C ASN A 55 -1.83 -2.92 19.94
N PRO A 56 -0.98 -2.05 20.51
CA PRO A 56 -0.93 -0.64 20.12
C PRO A 56 -0.65 -0.38 18.63
N PHE A 57 -0.06 -1.36 17.94
CA PHE A 57 0.24 -1.31 16.50
C PHE A 57 -0.85 -1.92 15.61
N THR A 58 -1.96 -2.39 16.17
CA THR A 58 -3.08 -2.95 15.40
C THR A 58 -3.53 -1.95 14.32
N CYS A 59 -3.48 -2.37 13.05
CA CYS A 59 -3.95 -1.59 11.91
C CYS A 59 -5.46 -1.78 11.67
N ASP A 60 -6.01 -1.09 10.67
CA ASP A 60 -7.41 -1.26 10.23
C ASP A 60 -7.72 -2.74 9.94
N GLN A 61 -8.64 -3.33 10.72
CA GLN A 61 -8.98 -4.74 10.64
C GLN A 61 -9.84 -5.08 9.44
N GLU A 62 -10.71 -4.16 9.00
CA GLU A 62 -11.56 -4.40 7.84
C GLU A 62 -10.71 -4.45 6.56
N ALA A 63 -9.79 -3.49 6.40
CA ALA A 63 -8.83 -3.49 5.30
C ALA A 63 -7.89 -4.71 5.37
N MET A 64 -7.46 -5.09 6.59
CA MET A 64 -6.60 -6.26 6.79
C MET A 64 -7.24 -7.54 6.25
N ASP A 65 -8.51 -7.78 6.61
CA ASP A 65 -9.22 -9.02 6.27
C ASP A 65 -9.75 -9.04 4.84
N LYS A 66 -10.20 -7.90 4.30
CA LYS A 66 -10.81 -7.84 2.97
C LYS A 66 -9.82 -7.59 1.84
N GLU A 67 -8.71 -6.91 2.11
CA GLU A 67 -7.83 -6.39 1.06
C GLU A 67 -6.38 -6.84 1.22
N ILE A 68 -5.77 -6.57 2.37
CA ILE A 68 -4.32 -6.71 2.57
C ILE A 68 -3.90 -8.18 2.64
N ILE A 69 -4.47 -8.97 3.56
CA ILE A 69 -4.12 -10.40 3.69
C ILE A 69 -4.47 -11.18 2.41
N PRO A 70 -5.68 -11.04 1.82
CA PRO A 70 -6.00 -11.73 0.58
C PRO A 70 -5.09 -11.30 -0.59
N GLY A 71 -4.73 -10.02 -0.69
CA GLY A 71 -3.80 -9.52 -1.70
C GLY A 71 -2.41 -10.13 -1.57
N MET A 72 -1.87 -10.15 -0.34
CA MET A 72 -0.58 -10.77 -0.03
C MET A 72 -0.58 -12.27 -0.34
N GLN A 73 -1.66 -12.99 -0.02
CA GLN A 73 -1.78 -14.42 -0.31
C GLN A 73 -1.71 -14.72 -1.81
N ARG A 74 -2.39 -13.94 -2.66
CA ARG A 74 -2.31 -14.10 -4.13
C ARG A 74 -0.90 -13.89 -4.67
N LEU A 75 -0.20 -12.86 -4.16
CA LEU A 75 1.19 -12.60 -4.55
C LEU A 75 2.12 -13.73 -4.10
N LEU A 76 1.95 -14.20 -2.87
CA LEU A 76 2.77 -15.27 -2.30
C LEU A 76 2.59 -16.59 -3.05
N GLU A 77 1.35 -16.93 -3.42
CA GLU A 77 1.05 -18.10 -4.25
C GLU A 77 1.77 -18.01 -5.60
N ALA A 78 1.63 -16.88 -6.31
CA ALA A 78 2.27 -16.67 -7.61
C ALA A 78 3.80 -16.71 -7.53
N CYS A 79 4.41 -16.06 -6.53
CA CYS A 79 5.86 -16.07 -6.35
C CYS A 79 6.39 -17.47 -6.05
N ARG A 80 5.73 -18.21 -5.15
CA ARG A 80 6.12 -19.59 -4.81
C ARG A 80 5.99 -20.54 -6.01
N ALA A 81 4.91 -20.42 -6.78
CA ALA A 81 4.70 -21.23 -7.98
C ALA A 81 5.80 -21.03 -9.05
N ASN A 82 6.44 -19.85 -9.05
CA ASN A 82 7.51 -19.50 -9.99
C ASN A 82 8.91 -19.55 -9.36
N GLY A 83 9.06 -20.06 -8.13
CA GLY A 83 10.35 -20.14 -7.44
C GLY A 83 11.00 -18.78 -7.18
N HIS A 84 10.20 -17.71 -7.10
CA HIS A 84 10.69 -16.39 -6.72
C HIS A 84 10.87 -16.32 -5.19
N PRO A 85 11.97 -15.71 -4.71
CA PRO A 85 12.19 -15.47 -3.29
C PRO A 85 11.06 -14.66 -2.64
#